data_AF-A0A8H9L699-F1
#
_entry.id   AF-A0A8H9L699-F1
#
_cell.length_a   1.000
_cell.length_b   1.000
_cell.length_c   1.000
_cell.angle_alpha   90.00
_cell.angle_beta   90.00
_cell.angle_gamma   90.00
#
_symmetry.space_group_name_H-M   'P 1'
#
loop_
_entity.id
_entity.type
_entity.pdbx_description
1 polymer ?
#
loop_
_entity_poly.entity_id
_entity_poly.type
_entity_poly.pdbx_seq_one_letter_code
_entity_poly.pdbx_strand_id
1 'polypeptide(L)'
;MPRLLSFLPALLLAPASAAGWLATSVSPAQIQQSGFCQQQRCAAPDAYGRTWDYDLRATGSHVLRVQRESSDPASRVTSVSLLSANEAVNGELDRRLFGDVQRASLGFVSNAGRLEPCYALDGSTYRVLSTAPDDRTAQLYCDWDEAYTRFVIEADRTYLTRTAPAPVTISSGPTKLNTWTFTACTSGSGTNSYLSMGEAARCTLRVTTKGEQSPVVKAELQYEIEYVQNGQYVKTLLPEKELWLPGRAPGPLDPRLTQQGRVIDLNVSLAVKKVPGRTVTSLNTIARLTFANGAVKTAYEPLLVR
;
A
#
# COMPACT_ATOMS: atom_id res chain seq x y z
N MET A 1 -29.03 56.60 7.68
CA MET A 1 -28.12 55.79 6.84
C MET A 1 -27.41 54.76 7.73
N PRO A 2 -27.87 53.50 7.80
CA PRO A 2 -27.11 52.45 8.46
C PRO A 2 -26.25 51.68 7.44
N ARG A 3 -24.97 51.47 7.78
CA ARG A 3 -23.99 50.70 7.03
C ARG A 3 -24.36 49.21 7.04
N LEU A 4 -24.57 48.62 5.87
CA LEU A 4 -24.60 47.17 5.67
C LEU A 4 -23.18 46.61 5.84
N LEU A 5 -22.93 45.91 6.94
CA LEU A 5 -21.81 45.00 7.11
C LEU A 5 -22.03 43.79 6.19
N SER A 6 -21.22 43.70 5.15
CA SER A 6 -21.18 42.55 4.25
C SER A 6 -20.52 41.38 4.98
N PHE A 7 -21.34 40.39 5.37
CA PHE A 7 -20.86 39.08 5.80
C PHE A 7 -20.33 38.33 4.56
N LEU A 8 -19.01 38.30 4.41
CA LEU A 8 -18.33 37.33 3.54
C LEU A 8 -18.34 35.98 4.27
N PRO A 9 -18.99 34.93 3.74
CA PRO A 9 -18.80 33.59 4.28
C PRO A 9 -17.39 33.15 3.89
N ALA A 10 -16.53 32.99 4.89
CA ALA A 10 -15.29 32.26 4.74
C ALA A 10 -15.65 30.79 4.40
N LEU A 11 -15.63 30.48 3.10
CA LEU A 11 -15.63 29.10 2.62
C LEU A 11 -14.37 28.43 3.15
N LEU A 12 -14.53 27.70 4.25
CA LEU A 12 -13.58 26.72 4.75
C LEU A 12 -13.37 25.69 3.63
N LEU A 13 -12.36 25.94 2.77
CA LEU A 13 -11.80 24.94 1.88
C LEU A 13 -11.26 23.83 2.78
N ALA A 14 -12.05 22.75 2.92
CA ALA A 14 -11.58 21.54 3.56
C ALA A 14 -10.29 21.13 2.83
N PRO A 15 -9.14 21.06 3.51
CA PRO A 15 -7.92 20.54 2.89
C PRO A 15 -8.27 19.16 2.33
N ALA A 16 -7.81 18.88 1.12
CA ALA A 16 -7.94 17.56 0.50
C ALA A 16 -7.73 16.51 1.59
N SER A 17 -8.78 15.72 1.83
CA SER A 17 -8.87 14.93 3.04
C SER A 17 -7.64 14.04 3.14
N ALA A 18 -7.30 13.75 4.38
CA ALA A 18 -6.20 12.89 4.80
C ALA A 18 -6.20 11.50 4.09
N ALA A 19 -7.27 11.19 3.37
CA ALA A 19 -7.57 9.99 2.63
C ALA A 19 -6.86 9.80 1.27
N GLY A 20 -6.24 10.86 0.73
CA GLY A 20 -5.79 10.89 -0.66
C GLY A 20 -6.95 11.04 -1.66
N TRP A 21 -6.64 11.33 -2.92
CA TRP A 21 -7.67 11.63 -3.93
C TRP A 21 -8.47 10.42 -4.39
N LEU A 22 -7.87 9.23 -4.41
CA LEU A 22 -8.49 8.04 -4.99
C LEU A 22 -9.78 7.65 -4.25
N ALA A 23 -10.83 7.34 -5.00
CA ALA A 23 -12.15 6.98 -4.48
C ALA A 23 -12.90 8.10 -3.71
N THR A 24 -12.38 9.32 -3.75
CA THR A 24 -13.01 10.49 -3.12
C THR A 24 -13.60 11.44 -4.16
N SER A 25 -14.60 12.21 -3.75
CA SER A 25 -15.12 13.35 -4.53
C SER A 25 -14.25 14.56 -4.22
N VAL A 26 -13.34 14.89 -5.12
CA VAL A 26 -12.48 16.08 -5.04
C VAL A 26 -12.72 16.97 -6.25
N SER A 27 -12.66 18.29 -6.06
CA SER A 27 -12.78 19.25 -7.15
C SER A 27 -11.43 19.53 -7.82
N PRO A 28 -11.42 20.09 -9.05
CA PRO A 28 -10.17 20.43 -9.71
C PRO A 28 -9.32 21.42 -8.91
N ALA A 29 -9.98 22.36 -8.22
CA ALA A 29 -9.33 23.35 -7.36
C ALA A 29 -8.68 22.72 -6.14
N GLN A 30 -9.31 21.71 -5.53
CA GLN A 30 -8.72 20.99 -4.40
C GLN A 30 -7.45 20.22 -4.80
N ILE A 31 -7.43 19.64 -6.00
CA ILE A 31 -6.22 18.99 -6.53
C ILE A 31 -5.14 20.03 -6.82
N GLN A 32 -5.49 21.14 -7.45
CA GLN A 32 -4.55 22.22 -7.76
C GLN A 32 -3.92 22.84 -6.49
N GLN A 33 -4.68 22.93 -5.40
CA GLN A 33 -4.23 23.45 -4.10
C GLN A 33 -3.46 22.41 -3.26
N SER A 34 -3.39 21.16 -3.70
CA SER A 34 -2.71 20.10 -2.95
C SER A 34 -1.20 20.35 -2.80
N GLY A 35 -0.60 19.73 -1.77
CA GLY A 35 0.86 19.79 -1.59
C GLY A 35 1.64 19.25 -2.79
N PHE A 36 1.11 18.24 -3.48
CA PHE A 36 1.71 17.74 -4.74
C PHE A 36 1.74 18.83 -5.80
N CYS A 37 0.61 19.49 -6.07
CA CYS A 37 0.54 20.51 -7.11
C CYS A 37 1.29 21.80 -6.78
N GLN A 38 1.38 22.15 -5.48
CA GLN A 38 2.24 23.23 -5.03
C GLN A 38 3.73 22.92 -5.30
N GLN A 39 4.15 21.68 -5.02
CA GLN A 39 5.52 21.23 -5.25
C GLN A 39 5.87 21.13 -6.75
N GLN A 40 4.99 20.53 -7.55
CA GLN A 40 5.21 20.30 -8.98
C GLN A 40 4.78 21.46 -9.88
N ARG A 41 4.25 22.54 -9.29
CA ARG A 41 3.76 23.73 -9.99
C ARG A 41 2.74 23.37 -11.08
N CYS A 42 1.70 22.62 -10.71
CA CYS A 42 0.63 22.23 -11.64
C CYS A 42 0.05 23.47 -12.34
N ALA A 43 -0.15 23.38 -13.65
CA ALA A 43 -0.98 24.33 -14.38
C ALA A 43 -2.45 24.27 -13.94
N ALA A 44 -3.26 25.21 -14.45
CA ALA A 44 -4.71 25.05 -14.38
C ALA A 44 -5.10 23.78 -15.15
N PRO A 45 -6.10 23.01 -14.68
CA PRO A 45 -6.44 21.77 -15.34
C PRO A 45 -7.11 22.02 -16.68
N ASP A 46 -6.69 21.26 -17.68
CA ASP A 46 -7.45 21.06 -18.89
C ASP A 46 -8.52 19.99 -18.61
N ALA A 47 -9.78 20.44 -18.48
CA ALA A 47 -10.90 19.60 -18.08
C ALA A 47 -11.74 19.19 -19.29
N TYR A 48 -11.79 17.89 -19.56
CA TYR A 48 -12.57 17.31 -20.66
C TYR A 48 -13.41 16.14 -20.15
N GLY A 49 -14.72 16.40 -20.02
CA GLY A 49 -15.69 15.44 -19.50
C GLY A 49 -15.34 14.96 -18.10
N ARG A 50 -14.95 13.68 -17.98
CA ARG A 50 -14.59 13.04 -16.71
C ARG A 50 -13.10 13.09 -16.37
N THR A 51 -12.28 13.70 -17.23
CA THR A 51 -10.83 13.72 -17.11
C THR A 51 -10.32 15.15 -16.88
N TRP A 52 -9.34 15.27 -15.99
CA TRP A 52 -8.60 16.50 -15.72
C TRP A 52 -7.12 16.24 -15.89
N ASP A 53 -6.47 17.03 -16.74
CA ASP A 53 -5.03 16.97 -16.94
C ASP A 53 -4.36 18.22 -16.40
N TYR A 54 -3.27 18.04 -15.66
CA TYR A 54 -2.48 19.11 -15.09
C TYR A 54 -1.04 18.97 -15.57
N ASP A 55 -0.57 19.93 -16.36
CA ASP A 55 0.84 20.00 -16.73
C ASP A 55 1.70 20.29 -15.51
N LEU A 56 2.73 19.47 -15.31
CA LEU A 56 3.69 19.64 -14.21
C LEU A 56 4.84 20.54 -14.66
N ARG A 57 4.72 21.85 -14.40
CA ARG A 57 5.71 22.84 -14.85
C ARG A 57 7.09 22.68 -14.22
N ALA A 58 7.19 21.98 -13.09
CA ALA A 58 8.49 21.70 -12.46
C ALA A 58 9.37 20.76 -13.29
N THR A 59 8.76 19.93 -14.14
CA THR A 59 9.48 18.95 -14.97
C THR A 59 9.34 19.23 -16.45
N GLY A 60 8.20 19.78 -16.88
CA GLY A 60 7.94 20.20 -18.27
C GLY A 60 7.60 19.06 -19.23
N SER A 61 7.73 17.79 -18.80
CA SER A 61 7.47 16.61 -19.62
C SER A 61 6.47 15.62 -18.99
N HIS A 62 5.82 16.04 -17.90
CA HIS A 62 4.86 15.19 -17.17
C HIS A 62 3.50 15.85 -17.07
N VAL A 63 2.47 14.99 -17.12
CA VAL A 63 1.09 15.38 -16.90
C VAL A 63 0.51 14.53 -15.77
N LEU A 64 -0.10 15.17 -14.77
CA LEU A 64 -0.97 14.49 -13.82
C LEU A 64 -2.36 14.38 -14.44
N ARG A 65 -2.84 13.16 -14.67
CA ARG A 65 -4.19 12.89 -15.16
C ARG A 65 -5.06 12.34 -14.04
N VAL A 66 -6.23 12.92 -13.85
CA VAL A 66 -7.24 12.49 -12.87
C VAL A 66 -8.50 12.11 -13.61
N GLN A 67 -8.97 10.87 -13.45
CA GLN A 67 -10.17 10.38 -14.10
C GLN A 67 -11.26 10.06 -13.07
N ARG A 68 -12.48 10.48 -13.37
CA ARG A 68 -13.67 10.32 -12.50
C ARG A 68 -14.65 9.30 -13.08
N GLU A 69 -15.62 8.86 -12.27
CA GLU A 69 -16.68 7.96 -12.74
C GLU A 69 -17.54 8.63 -13.83
N SER A 70 -17.84 9.92 -13.65
CA SER A 70 -18.65 10.74 -14.56
C SER A 70 -18.16 12.19 -14.59
N SER A 71 -18.80 13.03 -15.40
CA SER A 71 -18.54 14.47 -15.44
C SER A 71 -19.13 15.22 -14.23
N ASP A 72 -19.99 14.59 -13.43
CA ASP A 72 -20.66 15.18 -12.27
C ASP A 72 -19.63 15.67 -11.23
N PRO A 73 -19.74 16.91 -10.71
CA PRO A 73 -18.86 17.42 -9.65
C PRO A 73 -18.77 16.54 -8.40
N ALA A 74 -19.81 15.77 -8.08
CA ALA A 74 -19.84 14.85 -6.95
C ALA A 74 -19.21 13.47 -7.27
N SER A 75 -18.86 13.21 -8.53
CA SER A 75 -18.28 11.95 -8.97
C SER A 75 -16.93 11.67 -8.32
N ARG A 76 -16.68 10.40 -7.97
CA ARG A 76 -15.44 9.99 -7.33
C ARG A 76 -14.32 9.83 -8.35
N VAL A 77 -13.09 10.03 -7.91
CA VAL A 77 -11.89 9.71 -8.68
C VAL A 77 -11.74 8.19 -8.78
N THR A 78 -11.66 7.68 -10.00
CA THR A 78 -11.49 6.25 -10.34
C THR A 78 -10.08 5.88 -10.73
N SER A 79 -9.30 6.84 -11.24
CA SER A 79 -7.87 6.66 -11.42
C SER A 79 -7.12 7.97 -11.33
N VAL A 80 -5.86 7.86 -10.90
CA VAL A 80 -4.88 8.93 -10.94
C VAL A 80 -3.66 8.40 -11.68
N SER A 81 -3.19 9.15 -12.68
CA SER A 81 -2.09 8.71 -13.54
C SER A 81 -1.01 9.78 -13.65
N LEU A 82 0.24 9.34 -13.74
CA LEU A 82 1.37 10.15 -14.18
C LEU A 82 1.69 9.78 -15.62
N LEU A 83 1.59 10.73 -16.54
CA LEU A 83 2.05 10.55 -17.92
C LEU A 83 3.48 11.13 -18.00
N SER A 84 4.41 10.35 -18.54
CA SER A 84 5.78 10.75 -18.81
C SER A 84 5.98 10.72 -20.33
N ALA A 85 6.36 11.84 -20.94
CA ALA A 85 6.60 11.90 -22.37
C ALA A 85 7.71 10.92 -22.77
N ASN A 86 7.48 10.10 -23.80
CA ASN A 86 8.40 9.04 -24.20
C ASN A 86 9.79 9.57 -24.60
N GLU A 87 9.85 10.80 -25.13
CA GLU A 87 11.09 11.48 -25.49
C GLU A 87 11.90 12.01 -24.29
N ALA A 88 11.30 12.03 -23.10
CA ALA A 88 11.86 12.63 -21.88
C ALA A 88 11.88 11.65 -20.69
N VAL A 89 11.87 10.34 -20.96
CA VAL A 89 11.87 9.31 -19.92
C VAL A 89 13.09 9.44 -19.00
N ASN A 90 12.83 9.51 -17.71
CA ASN A 90 13.87 9.52 -16.68
C ASN A 90 13.42 8.64 -15.51
N GLY A 91 13.93 7.41 -15.45
CA GLY A 91 13.46 6.42 -14.48
C GLY A 91 13.65 6.80 -13.01
N GLU A 92 14.63 7.64 -12.67
CA GLU A 92 14.79 8.14 -11.29
C GLU A 92 13.75 9.20 -10.96
N LEU A 93 13.60 10.19 -11.84
CA LEU A 93 12.61 11.26 -11.71
C LEU A 93 11.19 10.68 -11.67
N ASP A 94 10.88 9.80 -12.61
CA ASP A 94 9.57 9.18 -12.76
C ASP A 94 9.22 8.33 -11.54
N ARG A 95 10.19 7.57 -11.00
CA ARG A 95 9.99 6.80 -9.76
C ARG A 95 9.66 7.71 -8.58
N ARG A 96 10.38 8.83 -8.46
CA ARG A 96 10.12 9.81 -7.40
C ARG A 96 8.74 10.43 -7.55
N LEU A 97 8.44 10.95 -8.74
CA LEU A 97 7.15 11.59 -9.04
C LEU A 97 5.98 10.63 -8.86
N PHE A 98 6.09 9.40 -9.34
CA PHE A 98 5.03 8.41 -9.17
C PHE A 98 4.85 8.00 -7.71
N GLY A 99 5.93 7.99 -6.92
CA GLY A 99 5.83 7.89 -5.46
C GLY A 99 5.05 9.06 -4.83
N ASP A 100 5.30 10.29 -5.30
CA ASP A 100 4.58 11.48 -4.84
C ASP A 100 3.09 11.45 -5.26
N VAL A 101 2.78 10.98 -6.48
CA VAL A 101 1.41 10.75 -6.96
C VAL A 101 0.70 9.68 -6.13
N GLN A 102 1.36 8.57 -5.82
CA GLN A 102 0.80 7.57 -4.90
C GLN A 102 0.51 8.16 -3.53
N ARG A 103 1.44 8.93 -2.96
CA ARG A 103 1.21 9.60 -1.67
C ARG A 103 0.00 10.52 -1.72
N ALA A 104 -0.16 11.29 -2.78
CA ALA A 104 -1.29 12.19 -2.94
C ALA A 104 -2.62 11.45 -3.20
N SER A 105 -2.57 10.29 -3.87
CA SER A 105 -3.76 9.52 -4.27
C SER A 105 -4.22 8.55 -3.18
N LEU A 106 -3.29 7.89 -2.50
CA LEU A 106 -3.53 6.82 -1.53
C LEU A 106 -3.32 7.25 -0.08
N GLY A 107 -2.58 8.33 0.17
CA GLY A 107 -2.09 8.74 1.49
C GLY A 107 -0.74 8.12 1.89
N PHE A 108 -0.20 7.22 1.05
CA PHE A 108 1.08 6.53 1.25
C PHE A 108 1.66 6.04 -0.08
N VAL A 109 2.88 5.50 -0.08
CA VAL A 109 3.50 4.88 -1.27
C VAL A 109 3.34 3.37 -1.18
N SER A 110 2.55 2.78 -2.07
CA SER A 110 2.37 1.34 -2.14
C SER A 110 3.36 0.75 -3.14
N ASN A 111 4.62 0.60 -2.73
CA ASN A 111 5.74 0.02 -3.49
C ASN A 111 5.45 -0.27 -4.98
N ALA A 112 5.73 0.70 -5.85
CA ALA A 112 5.46 0.63 -7.30
C ALA A 112 6.33 -0.37 -8.08
N GLY A 113 7.06 -1.25 -7.39
CA GLY A 113 8.11 -2.04 -8.02
C GLY A 113 9.15 -1.13 -8.67
N ARG A 114 9.88 -1.71 -9.64
CA ARG A 114 10.71 -0.94 -10.56
C ARG A 114 9.80 -0.43 -11.69
N LEU A 115 9.93 0.84 -12.06
CA LEU A 115 9.21 1.40 -13.22
C LEU A 115 9.92 1.05 -14.53
N GLU A 116 11.17 0.62 -14.46
CA GLU A 116 12.01 0.28 -15.60
C GLU A 116 11.36 -0.70 -16.60
N PRO A 117 10.63 -1.75 -16.17
CA PRO A 117 9.91 -2.62 -17.10
C PRO A 117 8.84 -1.89 -17.93
N CYS A 118 8.29 -0.77 -17.46
CA CYS A 118 7.29 0.01 -18.20
C CYS A 118 7.84 0.67 -19.47
N TYR A 119 9.15 0.90 -19.52
CA TYR A 119 9.81 1.46 -20.70
C TYR A 119 10.38 0.39 -21.63
N ALA A 120 10.22 -0.90 -21.29
CA ALA A 120 10.78 -1.97 -22.08
C ALA A 120 10.06 -2.04 -23.45
N LEU A 121 10.82 -1.80 -24.52
CA LEU A 121 10.38 -1.92 -25.91
C LEU A 121 10.30 -3.39 -26.36
N ASP A 122 9.71 -4.27 -25.54
CA ASP A 122 9.51 -5.69 -25.88
C ASP A 122 8.17 -5.96 -26.57
N GLY A 123 7.47 -4.90 -27.00
CA GLY A 123 6.15 -4.95 -27.62
C GLY A 123 4.99 -4.99 -26.62
N SER A 124 5.24 -5.07 -25.32
CA SER A 124 4.20 -5.03 -24.29
C SER A 124 3.76 -3.59 -24.03
N THR A 125 2.53 -3.24 -24.39
CA THR A 125 1.95 -1.92 -24.12
C THR A 125 1.29 -1.80 -22.75
N TYR A 126 1.23 -2.88 -21.96
CA TYR A 126 0.57 -2.90 -20.65
C TYR A 126 1.31 -3.79 -19.66
N ARG A 127 1.50 -3.35 -18.41
CA ARG A 127 2.10 -4.14 -17.33
C ARG A 127 1.53 -3.81 -15.96
N VAL A 128 1.18 -4.86 -15.21
CA VAL A 128 0.78 -4.72 -13.81
C VAL A 128 2.02 -4.65 -12.92
N LEU A 129 2.14 -3.59 -12.13
CA LEU A 129 3.21 -3.36 -11.16
C LEU A 129 2.85 -3.94 -9.79
N SER A 130 1.58 -3.81 -9.38
CA SER A 130 1.06 -4.37 -8.14
C SER A 130 -0.44 -4.57 -8.24
N THR A 131 -0.93 -5.78 -7.94
CA THR A 131 -2.36 -6.05 -7.75
C THR A 131 -2.75 -5.76 -6.30
N ALA A 132 -3.92 -5.14 -6.09
CA ALA A 132 -4.48 -4.86 -4.77
C ALA A 132 -3.44 -4.34 -3.75
N PRO A 133 -2.77 -3.21 -4.04
CA PRO A 133 -1.82 -2.65 -3.08
C PRO A 133 -2.50 -2.23 -1.76
N ASP A 134 -3.79 -1.91 -1.82
CA ASP A 134 -4.68 -1.72 -0.68
C ASP A 134 -6.14 -2.01 -1.08
N ASP A 135 -7.04 -1.98 -0.10
CA ASP A 135 -8.46 -2.34 -0.27
C ASP A 135 -9.20 -1.42 -1.27
N ARG A 136 -8.73 -0.19 -1.52
CA ARG A 136 -9.37 0.76 -2.45
C ARG A 136 -8.76 0.77 -3.83
N THR A 137 -7.69 0.02 -4.06
CA THR A 137 -6.92 0.09 -5.30
C THR A 137 -6.94 -1.27 -5.96
N ALA A 138 -7.52 -1.38 -7.16
CA ALA A 138 -7.55 -2.64 -7.88
C ALA A 138 -6.14 -3.05 -8.31
N GLN A 139 -5.38 -2.08 -8.85
CA GLN A 139 -4.03 -2.30 -9.35
C GLN A 139 -3.25 -1.00 -9.53
N LEU A 140 -1.93 -1.14 -9.46
CA LEU A 140 -0.97 -0.24 -10.06
C LEU A 140 -0.48 -0.87 -11.35
N TYR A 141 -0.53 -0.14 -12.45
CA TYR A 141 -0.03 -0.61 -13.73
C TYR A 141 0.62 0.53 -14.50
N CYS A 142 1.29 0.17 -15.57
CA CYS A 142 1.70 1.12 -16.58
C CYS A 142 1.25 0.65 -17.95
N ASP A 143 0.90 1.60 -18.80
CA ASP A 143 0.75 1.36 -20.22
C ASP A 143 1.54 2.36 -21.03
N TRP A 144 1.75 1.99 -22.29
CA TRP A 144 2.56 2.72 -23.23
C TRP A 144 1.74 3.00 -24.48
N ASP A 145 1.75 4.25 -24.90
CA ASP A 145 1.33 4.69 -26.23
C ASP A 145 2.48 5.41 -26.94
N GLU A 146 2.27 5.89 -28.17
CA GLU A 146 3.32 6.52 -28.97
C GLU A 146 3.91 7.79 -28.33
N ALA A 147 3.11 8.55 -27.57
CA ALA A 147 3.52 9.84 -27.01
C ALA A 147 3.97 9.74 -25.56
N TYR A 148 3.38 8.84 -24.76
CA TYR A 148 3.58 8.78 -23.32
C TYR A 148 3.69 7.35 -22.79
N THR A 149 4.47 7.22 -21.72
CA THR A 149 4.36 6.12 -20.76
C THR A 149 3.47 6.60 -19.61
N ARG A 150 2.36 5.92 -19.36
CA ARG A 150 1.40 6.27 -18.33
C ARG A 150 1.49 5.30 -17.16
N PHE A 151 1.71 5.82 -15.97
CA PHE A 151 1.66 5.08 -14.71
C PHE A 151 0.33 5.33 -14.02
N VAL A 152 -0.46 4.28 -13.77
CA VAL A 152 -1.84 4.39 -13.31
C VAL A 152 -2.01 3.77 -11.92
N ILE A 153 -2.74 4.50 -11.07
CA ILE A 153 -3.32 4.03 -9.83
C ILE A 153 -4.82 3.88 -10.07
N GLU A 154 -5.31 2.65 -10.15
CA GLU A 154 -6.73 2.38 -10.42
C GLU A 154 -7.48 1.99 -9.16
N ALA A 155 -8.61 2.67 -8.92
CA ALA A 155 -9.47 2.39 -7.80
C ALA A 155 -10.24 1.07 -8.00
N ASP A 156 -10.41 0.32 -6.91
CA ASP A 156 -11.34 -0.79 -6.86
C ASP A 156 -12.77 -0.25 -6.76
N ARG A 157 -13.56 -0.51 -7.80
CA ARG A 157 -14.96 -0.04 -7.92
C ARG A 157 -15.86 -0.59 -6.81
N THR A 158 -15.58 -1.78 -6.30
CA THR A 158 -16.35 -2.39 -5.21
C THR A 158 -16.10 -1.70 -3.87
N TYR A 159 -14.96 -1.03 -3.73
CA TYR A 159 -14.51 -0.43 -2.47
C TYR A 159 -14.36 1.09 -2.51
N LEU A 160 -14.92 1.75 -3.53
CA LEU A 160 -14.90 3.21 -3.65
C LEU A 160 -15.50 3.92 -2.43
N THR A 161 -16.40 3.28 -1.69
CA THR A 161 -17.08 3.84 -0.53
C THR A 161 -16.30 3.74 0.78
N ARG A 162 -15.16 3.02 0.82
CA ARG A 162 -14.41 2.82 2.06
C ARG A 162 -13.56 4.05 2.42
N THR A 163 -13.52 4.36 3.71
CA THR A 163 -12.66 5.41 4.26
C THR A 163 -11.20 5.00 4.08
N ALA A 164 -10.43 5.90 3.49
CA ALA A 164 -9.01 5.74 3.35
C ALA A 164 -8.28 5.66 4.71
N PRO A 165 -7.10 5.03 4.75
CA PRO A 165 -6.18 5.18 5.88
C PRO A 165 -5.84 6.66 6.09
N ALA A 166 -5.59 7.05 7.35
CA ALA A 166 -5.03 8.36 7.64
C ALA A 166 -3.65 8.53 6.94
N PRO A 167 -3.26 9.75 6.55
CA PRO A 167 -1.94 10.01 6.02
C PRO A 167 -0.93 9.63 7.07
N VAL A 168 0.14 9.04 6.58
CA VAL A 168 1.27 8.66 7.39
C VAL A 168 2.42 9.60 7.10
N THR A 169 3.10 10.06 8.14
CA THR A 169 4.34 10.80 7.97
C THR A 169 5.38 9.89 7.34
N ILE A 170 5.86 10.27 6.16
CA ILE A 170 6.87 9.51 5.42
C ILE A 170 8.24 10.06 5.77
N SER A 171 9.06 9.21 6.39
CA SER A 171 10.48 9.48 6.56
C SER A 171 11.25 9.11 5.30
N SER A 172 12.19 9.97 4.90
CA SER A 172 12.93 9.86 3.63
C SER A 172 14.16 8.95 3.69
N GLY A 173 14.56 8.50 4.87
CA GLY A 173 15.75 7.65 5.03
C GLY A 173 15.45 6.15 5.00
N PRO A 174 16.52 5.32 5.05
CA PRO A 174 16.40 3.89 4.86
C PRO A 174 15.70 3.21 6.04
N THR A 175 14.73 2.35 5.75
CA THR A 175 14.15 1.43 6.72
C THR A 175 14.80 0.05 6.56
N LYS A 176 15.34 -0.50 7.66
CA LYS A 176 15.91 -1.85 7.73
C LYS A 176 15.25 -2.65 8.84
N LEU A 177 15.11 -3.96 8.65
CA LEU A 177 14.76 -4.85 9.77
C LEU A 177 16.00 -5.09 10.62
N ASN A 178 15.80 -5.28 11.92
CA ASN A 178 16.85 -5.49 12.89
C ASN A 178 16.74 -6.85 13.56
N THR A 179 15.59 -7.14 14.17
CA THR A 179 15.28 -8.45 14.74
C THR A 179 13.86 -8.82 14.38
N TRP A 180 13.57 -10.11 14.34
CA TRP A 180 12.23 -10.64 14.20
C TRP A 180 12.17 -11.92 15.02
N THR A 181 11.16 -12.06 15.87
CA THR A 181 10.98 -13.29 16.64
C THR A 181 9.56 -13.46 17.15
N PHE A 182 9.12 -14.72 17.31
CA PHE A 182 7.88 -15.00 18.01
C PHE A 182 8.07 -14.81 19.52
N THR A 183 7.28 -13.90 20.10
CA THR A 183 7.38 -13.58 21.53
C THR A 183 6.34 -14.30 22.38
N ALA A 184 5.19 -14.64 21.80
CA ALA A 184 4.09 -15.27 22.50
C ALA A 184 3.14 -15.97 21.52
N CYS A 185 2.54 -17.07 21.95
CA CYS A 185 1.45 -17.79 21.32
C CYS A 185 0.42 -18.09 22.39
N THR A 186 -0.72 -17.39 22.35
CA THR A 186 -1.80 -17.53 23.32
C THR A 186 -2.90 -18.41 22.74
N SER A 187 -3.22 -19.50 23.44
CA SER A 187 -4.26 -20.46 23.12
C SER A 187 -5.19 -20.66 24.33
N GLY A 188 -6.17 -21.57 24.22
CA GLY A 188 -7.01 -21.95 25.36
C GLY A 188 -6.22 -22.62 26.51
N SER A 189 -5.04 -23.17 26.22
CA SER A 189 -4.18 -23.86 27.20
C SER A 189 -3.18 -22.94 27.89
N GLY A 190 -3.00 -21.69 27.40
CA GLY A 190 -2.12 -20.69 28.01
C GLY A 190 -1.31 -19.90 26.98
N THR A 191 -0.23 -19.28 27.43
CA THR A 191 0.70 -18.53 26.57
C THR A 191 2.07 -19.21 26.55
N ASN A 192 2.55 -19.56 25.35
CA ASN A 192 3.82 -20.24 25.11
C ASN A 192 4.70 -19.46 24.13
N SER A 193 5.98 -19.83 24.00
CA SER A 193 6.88 -19.35 22.93
C SER A 193 6.89 -20.26 21.69
N TYR A 194 6.02 -21.26 21.66
CA TYR A 194 5.88 -22.26 20.60
C TYR A 194 4.40 -22.47 20.30
N LEU A 195 4.10 -23.10 19.16
CA LEU A 195 2.75 -23.49 18.79
C LEU A 195 2.46 -24.90 19.30
N SER A 196 1.40 -25.07 20.09
CA SER A 196 0.94 -26.39 20.51
C SER A 196 0.28 -27.12 19.34
N MET A 197 0.68 -28.37 19.11
CA MET A 197 0.10 -29.23 18.08
C MET A 197 -1.39 -29.47 18.36
N GLY A 198 -2.23 -29.29 17.34
CA GLY A 198 -3.67 -29.52 17.42
C GLY A 198 -4.47 -28.38 18.04
N GLU A 199 -3.81 -27.30 18.49
CA GLU A 199 -4.47 -26.13 19.05
C GLU A 199 -4.32 -24.92 18.12
N ALA A 200 -5.37 -24.11 18.07
CA ALA A 200 -5.28 -22.79 17.48
C ALA A 200 -4.73 -21.80 18.52
N ALA A 201 -3.77 -20.98 18.11
CA ALA A 201 -3.18 -19.95 18.95
C ALA A 201 -3.07 -18.63 18.18
N ARG A 202 -3.17 -17.51 18.92
CA ARG A 202 -2.76 -16.20 18.40
C ARG A 202 -1.30 -16.00 18.75
N CYS A 203 -0.43 -15.95 17.74
CA CYS A 203 1.01 -15.77 17.92
C CYS A 203 1.46 -14.37 17.52
N THR A 204 2.31 -13.75 18.32
CA THR A 204 2.89 -12.43 18.07
C THR A 204 4.29 -12.60 17.48
N LEU A 205 4.44 -12.30 16.19
CA LEU A 205 5.73 -12.07 15.55
C LEU A 205 6.13 -10.61 15.76
N ARG A 206 7.10 -10.38 16.64
CA ARG A 206 7.67 -9.06 16.90
C ARG A 206 8.81 -8.79 15.96
N VAL A 207 8.70 -7.74 15.16
CA VAL A 207 9.75 -7.24 14.27
C VAL A 207 10.23 -5.89 14.78
N THR A 208 11.54 -5.72 14.92
CA THR A 208 12.15 -4.41 15.20
C THR A 208 12.85 -3.86 13.98
N THR A 209 12.82 -2.54 13.81
CA THR A 209 13.49 -1.85 12.70
C THR A 209 14.70 -1.02 13.18
N LYS A 210 15.57 -0.68 12.23
CA LYS A 210 16.68 0.26 12.35
C LYS A 210 16.60 1.29 11.22
N GLY A 211 17.20 2.46 11.45
CA GLY A 211 17.16 3.58 10.51
C GLY A 211 15.94 4.47 10.74
N GLU A 212 15.40 5.02 9.66
CA GLU A 212 14.26 5.93 9.73
C GLU A 212 12.96 5.21 10.07
N GLN A 213 12.18 5.83 10.95
CA GLN A 213 10.87 5.30 11.34
C GLN A 213 9.89 5.57 10.20
N SER A 214 9.47 4.50 9.54
CA SER A 214 8.39 4.53 8.56
C SER A 214 7.28 3.58 9.03
N PRO A 215 6.00 3.96 8.93
CA PRO A 215 4.91 3.06 9.28
C PRO A 215 4.73 1.96 8.22
N VAL A 216 4.32 0.78 8.66
CA VAL A 216 3.91 -0.30 7.77
C VAL A 216 2.53 0.03 7.19
N VAL A 217 2.43 -0.06 5.87
CA VAL A 217 1.20 0.23 5.10
C VAL A 217 0.62 -1.01 4.41
N LYS A 218 1.35 -2.12 4.41
CA LYS A 218 0.88 -3.44 3.98
C LYS A 218 1.77 -4.51 4.61
N ALA A 219 1.16 -5.61 5.07
CA ALA A 219 1.89 -6.81 5.45
C ALA A 219 1.26 -8.03 4.78
N GLU A 220 2.08 -8.79 4.06
CA GLU A 220 1.71 -10.07 3.46
C GLU A 220 2.43 -11.17 4.23
N LEU A 221 1.67 -12.17 4.70
CA LEU A 221 2.19 -13.29 5.46
C LEU A 221 1.99 -14.56 4.66
N GLN A 222 3.06 -15.30 4.43
CA GLN A 222 3.04 -16.63 3.86
C GLN A 222 3.70 -17.60 4.83
N TYR A 223 3.28 -18.85 4.81
CA TYR A 223 3.78 -19.85 5.75
C TYR A 223 4.45 -21.00 5.04
N GLU A 224 5.36 -21.64 5.74
CA GLU A 224 6.05 -22.84 5.31
C GLU A 224 6.07 -23.82 6.47
N ILE A 225 5.69 -25.07 6.23
CA ILE A 225 5.64 -26.10 7.26
C ILE A 225 6.82 -27.06 7.09
N GLU A 226 7.48 -27.38 8.21
CA GLU A 226 8.51 -28.41 8.28
C GLU A 226 7.99 -29.59 9.09
N TYR A 227 8.17 -30.79 8.56
CA TYR A 227 7.76 -32.02 9.23
C TYR A 227 8.62 -33.21 8.84
N VAL A 228 8.64 -34.21 9.72
CA VAL A 228 9.23 -35.52 9.46
C VAL A 228 8.11 -36.49 9.08
N GLN A 229 8.26 -37.18 7.96
CA GLN A 229 7.37 -38.25 7.51
C GLN A 229 8.20 -39.43 7.01
N ASN A 230 7.95 -40.64 7.53
CA ASN A 230 8.70 -41.85 7.18
C ASN A 230 10.23 -41.69 7.33
N GLY A 231 10.68 -40.93 8.33
CA GLY A 231 12.10 -40.63 8.57
C GLY A 231 12.70 -39.58 7.64
N GLN A 232 11.94 -39.00 6.71
CA GLN A 232 12.39 -37.93 5.82
C GLN A 232 11.92 -36.56 6.31
N TYR A 233 12.83 -35.59 6.27
CA TYR A 233 12.49 -34.19 6.48
C TYR A 233 11.86 -33.61 5.23
N VAL A 234 10.69 -33.01 5.39
CA VAL A 234 9.94 -32.34 4.33
C VAL A 234 9.69 -30.90 4.72
N LYS A 235 9.92 -30.01 3.77
CA LYS A 235 9.64 -28.57 3.88
C LYS A 235 8.66 -28.19 2.79
N THR A 236 7.56 -27.55 3.13
CA THR A 236 6.48 -27.26 2.18
C THR A 236 5.97 -25.85 2.36
N LEU A 237 6.05 -25.03 1.31
CA LEU A 237 5.44 -23.71 1.26
C LEU A 237 3.92 -23.86 1.16
N LEU A 238 3.19 -23.19 2.05
CA LEU A 238 1.74 -23.15 2.00
C LEU A 238 1.30 -22.13 0.94
N PRO A 239 0.27 -22.44 0.13
CA PRO A 239 -0.13 -21.59 -0.99
C PRO A 239 -0.87 -20.33 -0.55
N GLU A 240 -1.51 -20.37 0.61
CA GLU A 240 -2.31 -19.29 1.12
C GLU A 240 -1.44 -18.16 1.67
N LYS A 241 -1.90 -16.93 1.43
CA LYS A 241 -1.31 -15.70 1.96
C LYS A 241 -2.34 -14.97 2.76
N GLU A 242 -1.96 -14.51 3.94
CA GLU A 242 -2.75 -13.59 4.73
C GLU A 242 -2.31 -12.15 4.45
N LEU A 243 -3.28 -11.24 4.43
CA LEU A 243 -3.05 -9.85 4.12
C LEU A 243 -3.55 -8.97 5.26
N TRP A 244 -2.65 -8.15 5.79
CA TRP A 244 -2.99 -7.02 6.64
C TRP A 244 -2.89 -5.72 5.84
N LEU A 245 -3.93 -4.89 5.98
CA LEU A 245 -4.01 -3.55 5.43
C LEU A 245 -4.50 -2.57 6.51
N PRO A 246 -4.00 -1.32 6.53
CA PRO A 246 -4.43 -0.31 7.48
C PRO A 246 -5.89 0.06 7.26
N GLY A 247 -6.64 0.28 8.35
CA GLY A 247 -8.04 0.71 8.29
C GLY A 247 -9.06 -0.39 7.94
N ARG A 248 -8.61 -1.58 7.51
CA ARG A 248 -9.48 -2.75 7.32
C ARG A 248 -9.97 -3.23 8.69
N ALA A 249 -11.28 -3.35 8.87
CA ALA A 249 -11.86 -4.00 10.05
C ALA A 249 -11.47 -5.48 10.03
N PRO A 250 -10.67 -5.99 10.99
CA PRO A 250 -10.20 -7.35 10.95
C PRO A 250 -11.29 -8.31 11.42
N GLY A 251 -11.48 -9.39 10.67
CA GLY A 251 -12.22 -10.56 11.11
C GLY A 251 -11.51 -11.32 12.24
N PRO A 252 -12.12 -12.38 12.78
CA PRO A 252 -11.57 -13.13 13.91
C PRO A 252 -10.20 -13.74 13.63
N LEU A 253 -9.98 -14.26 12.41
CA LEU A 253 -8.74 -14.93 12.02
C LEU A 253 -7.76 -14.01 11.29
N ASP A 254 -8.19 -12.83 10.86
CA ASP A 254 -7.33 -11.91 10.12
C ASP A 254 -6.09 -11.52 10.97
N PRO A 255 -4.94 -11.30 10.30
CA PRO A 255 -3.74 -10.82 10.95
C PRO A 255 -3.98 -9.40 11.48
N ARG A 256 -3.32 -9.06 12.59
CA ARG A 256 -3.37 -7.72 13.18
C ARG A 256 -1.96 -7.17 13.29
N LEU A 257 -1.79 -5.89 12.95
CA LEU A 257 -0.53 -5.20 13.08
C LEU A 257 -0.70 -4.02 14.04
N THR A 258 0.18 -3.94 15.03
CA THR A 258 0.41 -2.71 15.78
C THR A 258 1.85 -2.28 15.56
N GLN A 259 2.06 -0.97 15.49
CA GLN A 259 3.40 -0.41 15.38
C GLN A 259 3.55 0.74 16.36
N GLN A 260 4.57 0.65 17.20
CA GLN A 260 4.95 1.69 18.14
C GLN A 260 6.43 2.02 17.92
N GLY A 261 6.69 3.17 17.30
CA GLY A 261 8.06 3.54 16.94
C GLY A 261 8.66 2.55 15.95
N ARG A 262 9.75 1.89 16.39
CA ARG A 262 10.51 0.88 15.65
C ARG A 262 10.09 -0.56 15.96
N VAL A 263 9.08 -0.76 16.79
CA VAL A 263 8.56 -2.08 17.14
C VAL A 263 7.26 -2.32 16.38
N ILE A 264 7.18 -3.43 15.67
CA ILE A 264 6.03 -3.89 14.89
C ILE A 264 5.63 -5.24 15.45
N ASP A 265 4.40 -5.37 15.95
CA ASP A 265 3.85 -6.63 16.43
C ASP A 265 2.80 -7.13 15.44
N LEU A 266 3.10 -8.24 14.77
CA LEU A 266 2.18 -8.97 13.90
C LEU A 266 1.54 -10.09 14.71
N ASN A 267 0.24 -9.99 14.96
CA ASN A 267 -0.54 -11.01 15.63
C ASN A 267 -1.27 -11.87 14.60
N VAL A 268 -0.84 -13.12 14.46
CA VAL A 268 -1.33 -14.08 13.47
C VAL A 268 -2.06 -15.23 14.15
N SER A 269 -3.13 -15.72 13.53
CA SER A 269 -3.86 -16.89 14.02
C SER A 269 -3.30 -18.14 13.36
N LEU A 270 -2.62 -18.97 14.13
CA LEU A 270 -1.94 -20.17 13.63
C LEU A 270 -2.54 -21.42 14.25
N ALA A 271 -2.63 -22.48 13.44
CA ALA A 271 -3.03 -23.80 13.91
C ALA A 271 -2.35 -24.86 13.05
N VAL A 272 -1.85 -25.92 13.70
CA VAL A 272 -1.29 -27.08 13.01
C VAL A 272 -2.10 -28.30 13.41
N LYS A 273 -2.69 -28.98 12.41
CA LYS A 273 -3.44 -30.21 12.64
C LYS A 273 -2.48 -31.37 12.88
N LYS A 274 -2.84 -32.23 13.83
CA LYS A 274 -2.15 -33.51 14.03
C LYS A 274 -2.51 -34.46 12.89
N VAL A 275 -1.50 -34.93 12.15
CA VAL A 275 -1.66 -35.88 11.05
C VAL A 275 -0.90 -37.16 11.38
N PRO A 276 -1.55 -38.35 11.35
CA PRO A 276 -0.87 -39.62 11.60
C PRO A 276 0.34 -39.82 10.69
N GLY A 277 1.47 -40.29 11.25
CA GLY A 277 2.72 -40.52 10.51
C GLY A 277 3.49 -39.25 10.14
N ARG A 278 3.04 -38.06 10.57
CA ARG A 278 3.77 -36.80 10.41
C ARG A 278 4.07 -36.17 11.77
N THR A 279 5.33 -35.81 11.98
CA THR A 279 5.75 -35.00 13.14
C THR A 279 6.12 -33.63 12.61
N VAL A 280 5.22 -32.65 12.79
CA VAL A 280 5.51 -31.25 12.44
C VAL A 280 6.51 -30.69 13.44
N THR A 281 7.59 -30.12 12.93
CA THR A 281 8.68 -29.55 13.75
C THR A 281 8.59 -28.04 13.83
N SER A 282 8.17 -27.38 12.75
CA SER A 282 7.96 -25.93 12.74
C SER A 282 6.90 -25.48 11.72
N LEU A 283 6.32 -24.32 12.02
CA LEU A 283 5.57 -23.50 11.08
C LEU A 283 6.30 -22.17 10.94
N ASN A 284 6.96 -21.98 9.81
CA ASN A 284 7.79 -20.81 9.54
C ASN A 284 6.95 -19.72 8.90
N THR A 285 7.09 -18.48 9.37
CA THR A 285 6.38 -17.31 8.84
C THR A 285 7.31 -16.47 7.99
N ILE A 286 6.88 -16.19 6.76
CA ILE A 286 7.49 -15.28 5.81
C ILE A 286 6.64 -14.00 5.79
N ALA A 287 7.07 -12.98 6.53
CA ALA A 287 6.36 -11.70 6.62
C ALA A 287 7.00 -10.66 5.69
N ARG A 288 6.30 -10.30 4.61
CA ARG A 288 6.69 -9.22 3.70
C ARG A 288 6.00 -7.92 4.10
N LEU A 289 6.79 -6.99 4.62
CA LEU A 289 6.36 -5.67 5.10
C LEU A 289 6.65 -4.60 4.05
N THR A 290 5.63 -3.82 3.70
CA THR A 290 5.75 -2.61 2.90
C THR A 290 5.60 -1.40 3.80
N PHE A 291 6.58 -0.53 3.77
CA PHE A 291 6.63 0.71 4.54
C PHE A 291 6.16 1.91 3.71
N ALA A 292 5.66 2.95 4.37
CA ALA A 292 5.10 4.13 3.73
C ALA A 292 6.10 4.90 2.85
N ASN A 293 7.41 4.74 3.10
CA ASN A 293 8.48 5.27 2.25
C ASN A 293 8.78 4.39 1.01
N GLY A 294 7.96 3.36 0.75
CA GLY A 294 8.11 2.42 -0.36
C GLY A 294 9.11 1.29 -0.09
N ALA A 295 9.81 1.28 1.05
CA ALA A 295 10.71 0.19 1.38
C ALA A 295 9.91 -1.11 1.56
N VAL A 296 10.40 -2.19 0.95
CA VAL A 296 9.89 -3.54 1.19
C VAL A 296 10.96 -4.36 1.88
N LYS A 297 10.56 -5.07 2.94
CA LYS A 297 11.42 -5.96 3.71
C LYS A 297 10.71 -7.26 4.02
N THR A 298 11.49 -8.34 4.08
CA THR A 298 10.99 -9.67 4.42
C THR A 298 11.65 -10.13 5.72
N ALA A 299 10.83 -10.55 6.68
CA ALA A 299 11.26 -11.31 7.85
C ALA A 299 10.90 -12.78 7.65
N TYR A 300 11.82 -13.67 8.02
CA TYR A 300 11.59 -15.12 8.04
C TYR A 300 11.81 -15.60 9.46
N GLU A 301 10.76 -16.09 10.11
CA GLU A 301 10.85 -16.59 11.49
C GLU A 301 10.23 -17.99 11.63
N PRO A 302 11.03 -19.00 12.01
CA PRO A 302 10.52 -20.30 12.43
C PRO A 302 9.73 -20.21 13.73
N LEU A 303 8.55 -20.82 13.78
CA LEU A 303 7.85 -21.12 15.04
C LEU A 303 7.89 -22.61 15.29
N LEU A 304 8.50 -23.02 16.40
CA LEU A 304 8.53 -24.43 16.78
C LEU A 304 7.11 -24.94 17.08
N VAL A 305 6.84 -26.19 16.70
CA VAL A 305 5.60 -26.90 17.05
C VAL A 305 5.93 -27.98 18.09
N ARG A 306 5.13 -28.05 19.17
CA ARG A 306 5.31 -29.04 20.25
C ARG A 306 4.01 -29.75 20.62
#